data_AF-A0A662Q5S9-F1
#
_entry.id   AF-A0A662Q5S9-F1
#
_cell.length_a   1.000
_cell.length_b   1.000
_cell.length_c   1.000
_cell.angle_alpha   90.00
_cell.angle_beta   90.00
_cell.angle_gamma   90.00
#
_symmetry.space_group_name_H-M   'P 1'
#
loop_
_entity.id
_entity.type
_entity.pdbx_description
1 polymer ?
#
loop_
_entity_poly.entity_id
_entity_poly.type
_entity_poly.pdbx_seq_one_letter_code
_entity_poly.pdbx_strand_id
1 'polypeptide(L)'
;MKVILVVCDGLGDRPVKSLNGLTPLQAAKAETLDRIAAGGECGIMDVIAPGQPPGSDTAHLALFGYNPFETYPGRGAFEALGVGIDLGPEDVAFRCNLATVNEAGVVVDRRAGRISSDQAKVLAEALKDIR
;
A
#
# COMPACT_ATOMS: atom_id res chain seq x y z
N MET A 1 10.18 8.24 27.34
CA MET A 1 10.99 8.37 26.10
C MET A 1 10.00 8.46 24.93
N LYS A 2 10.32 9.18 23.85
CA LYS A 2 9.49 9.23 22.63
C LYS A 2 10.18 8.42 21.53
N VAL A 3 9.40 7.76 20.69
CA VAL A 3 9.90 6.93 19.58
C VAL A 3 9.36 7.49 18.27
N ILE A 4 10.21 7.52 17.23
CA ILE A 4 9.84 7.89 15.86
C ILE A 4 10.20 6.69 14.98
N LEU A 5 9.22 6.14 14.28
CA LEU A 5 9.41 5.10 13.26
C LEU A 5 9.23 5.75 11.88
N VAL A 6 10.25 5.68 11.02
CA VAL A 6 10.20 6.18 9.65
C VAL A 6 10.24 5.00 8.69
N VAL A 7 9.20 4.87 7.87
CA VAL A 7 9.09 3.81 6.86
C VAL A 7 9.26 4.43 5.48
N CYS A 8 10.32 4.02 4.77
CA CYS A 8 10.53 4.38 3.37
C CYS A 8 9.92 3.30 2.48
N ASP A 9 8.71 3.53 1.95
CA ASP A 9 8.01 2.54 1.12
C ASP A 9 8.81 2.17 -0.13
N GLY A 10 8.96 0.87 -0.37
CA GLY A 10 9.72 0.35 -1.51
C GLY A 10 11.22 0.66 -1.51
N LEU A 11 11.84 0.96 -0.35
CA LEU A 11 13.26 1.34 -0.29
C LEU A 11 14.23 0.24 -0.76
N GLY A 12 13.90 -1.02 -0.46
CA GLY A 12 14.73 -2.16 -0.83
C GLY A 12 14.67 -2.45 -2.33
N ASP A 13 15.83 -2.64 -2.95
CA ASP A 13 15.92 -2.94 -4.38
C ASP A 13 17.13 -3.87 -4.68
N ARG A 14 17.23 -4.29 -5.93
CA ARG A 14 18.31 -5.10 -6.48
C ARG A 14 19.33 -4.23 -7.21
N PRO A 15 20.57 -4.73 -7.39
CA PRO A 15 21.55 -4.13 -8.30
C PRO A 15 21.00 -3.81 -9.69
N VAL A 16 21.19 -2.57 -10.15
CA VAL A 16 20.71 -2.08 -11.45
C VAL A 16 21.89 -1.83 -12.39
N LYS A 17 21.84 -2.38 -13.61
CA LYS A 17 22.93 -2.25 -14.61
C LYS A 17 23.24 -0.79 -14.98
N SER A 18 22.21 0.05 -15.15
CA SER A 18 22.38 1.49 -15.46
C SER A 18 22.96 2.30 -14.31
N LEU A 19 23.01 1.73 -13.10
CA LEU A 19 23.65 2.31 -11.91
C LEU A 19 24.99 1.64 -11.61
N ASN A 20 25.65 1.06 -12.61
CA ASN A 20 26.92 0.33 -12.46
C ASN A 20 26.85 -0.83 -11.45
N GLY A 21 25.69 -1.48 -11.33
CA GLY A 21 25.49 -2.60 -10.40
C GLY A 21 25.16 -2.19 -8.97
N LEU A 22 24.92 -0.90 -8.69
CA LEU A 22 24.42 -0.43 -7.40
C LEU A 22 22.90 -0.55 -7.31
N THR A 23 22.36 -0.61 -6.09
CA THR A 23 20.93 -0.34 -5.85
C THR A 23 20.63 1.16 -5.96
N PRO A 24 19.37 1.59 -6.16
CA PRO A 24 19.02 3.01 -6.17
C PRO A 24 19.40 3.72 -4.87
N LEU A 25 19.24 3.07 -3.71
CA LEU A 25 19.66 3.63 -2.42
C LEU A 25 21.18 3.85 -2.35
N GLN A 26 21.98 2.91 -2.85
CA GLN A 26 23.44 3.05 -2.89
C GLN A 26 23.90 4.14 -3.87
N ALA A 27 23.20 4.30 -5.01
CA ALA A 27 23.53 5.33 -5.99
C ALA A 27 23.04 6.74 -5.57
N ALA A 28 22.10 6.82 -4.63
CA ALA A 28 21.55 8.08 -4.15
C ALA A 28 22.55 8.83 -3.27
N LYS A 29 22.52 10.17 -3.33
CA LYS A 29 23.22 11.03 -2.36
C LYS A 29 22.38 11.12 -1.09
N ALA A 30 22.57 10.16 -0.18
CA ALA A 30 21.73 9.97 1.01
C ALA A 30 22.41 10.42 2.31
N GLU A 31 23.05 11.59 2.32
CA GLU A 31 23.92 12.07 3.42
C GLU A 31 23.26 12.02 4.81
N THR A 32 21.94 12.25 4.89
CA THR A 32 21.19 12.17 6.16
C THR A 32 21.04 10.74 6.65
N LEU A 33 20.73 9.80 5.75
CA LEU A 33 20.64 8.37 6.10
C LEU A 33 22.03 7.82 6.45
N ASP A 34 23.07 8.25 5.73
CA ASP A 34 24.47 7.85 6.02
C ASP A 34 24.89 8.31 7.42
N ARG A 35 24.54 9.54 7.81
CA ARG A 35 24.80 10.05 9.16
C ARG A 35 24.04 9.29 10.24
N ILE A 36 22.77 8.94 10.00
CA ILE A 36 21.96 8.15 10.93
C ILE A 36 22.58 6.76 11.11
N ALA A 37 22.95 6.11 10.01
CA ALA A 37 23.60 4.80 10.02
C ALA A 37 24.96 4.82 10.76
N ALA A 38 25.78 5.85 10.52
CA ALA A 38 27.09 5.98 11.17
C ALA A 38 27.00 6.29 12.68
N GLY A 39 25.93 6.95 13.12
CA GLY A 39 25.70 7.31 14.53
C GLY A 39 24.79 6.34 15.30
N GLY A 40 24.33 5.26 14.67
CA GLY A 40 23.35 4.34 15.22
C GLY A 40 23.72 2.87 14.99
N GLU A 41 22.70 2.01 14.96
CA GLU A 41 22.85 0.59 14.67
C GLU A 41 22.13 0.23 13.37
N CYS A 42 22.76 -0.63 12.57
CA CYS A 42 22.24 -1.10 11.30
C CYS A 42 21.92 -2.60 11.37
N GLY A 43 20.93 -3.03 10.61
CA GLY A 43 20.54 -4.43 10.50
C GLY A 43 19.77 -4.70 9.21
N ILE A 44 19.45 -5.97 8.99
CA ILE A 44 18.56 -6.43 7.92
C ILE A 44 17.29 -6.94 8.58
N MET A 45 16.14 -6.66 7.94
CA MET A 45 14.84 -7.06 8.44
C MET A 45 14.03 -7.69 7.31
N ASP A 46 13.62 -8.94 7.52
CA ASP A 46 12.53 -9.54 6.77
C ASP A 46 11.22 -9.15 7.45
N VAL A 47 10.41 -8.30 6.78
CA VAL A 47 9.18 -7.74 7.38
C VAL A 47 8.17 -8.83 7.77
N ILE A 48 8.13 -9.93 7.02
CA ILE A 48 7.23 -11.07 7.25
C ILE A 48 8.04 -12.32 7.56
N ALA A 49 8.82 -12.77 6.58
CA ALA A 49 9.69 -13.94 6.67
C ALA A 49 10.71 -13.92 5.52
N PRO A 50 11.84 -14.63 5.64
CA PRO A 50 12.81 -14.78 4.56
C PRO A 50 12.15 -15.27 3.26
N GLY A 51 12.30 -14.48 2.19
CA GLY A 51 11.77 -14.83 0.87
C GLY A 51 10.25 -14.63 0.70
N GLN A 52 9.55 -14.06 1.69
CA GLN A 52 8.12 -13.76 1.60
C GLN A 52 7.90 -12.27 1.29
N PRO A 53 7.45 -11.90 0.08
CA PRO A 53 7.15 -10.51 -0.24
C PRO A 53 5.96 -9.99 0.57
N PRO A 54 6.09 -8.86 1.28
CA PRO A 54 4.96 -8.25 1.97
C PRO A 54 4.08 -7.43 1.01
N GLY A 55 2.78 -7.38 1.30
CA GLY A 55 1.93 -6.28 0.85
C GLY A 55 2.10 -5.08 1.77
N SER A 56 1.80 -3.86 1.31
CA SER A 56 1.92 -2.67 2.17
C SER A 56 1.06 -2.78 3.43
N ASP A 57 -0.12 -3.38 3.33
CA ASP A 57 -1.03 -3.61 4.44
C ASP A 57 -0.48 -4.59 5.49
N THR A 58 -0.03 -5.78 5.06
CA THR A 58 0.56 -6.77 5.97
C THR A 58 1.91 -6.33 6.52
N ALA A 59 2.70 -5.56 5.76
CA ALA A 59 3.94 -4.95 6.23
C ALA A 59 3.71 -4.01 7.41
N HIS A 60 2.73 -3.11 7.31
CA HIS A 60 2.48 -2.14 8.38
C HIS A 60 1.98 -2.84 9.65
N LEU A 61 1.14 -3.88 9.53
CA LEU A 61 0.75 -4.69 10.68
C LEU A 61 1.96 -5.28 11.41
N ALA A 62 2.89 -5.90 10.66
CA ALA A 62 4.10 -6.48 11.23
C ALA A 62 5.02 -5.43 11.87
N LEU A 63 5.20 -4.27 11.23
CA LEU A 63 6.00 -3.15 11.77
C LEU A 63 5.42 -2.58 13.07
N PHE A 64 4.10 -2.63 13.23
CA PHE A 64 3.43 -2.24 14.48
C PHE A 64 3.36 -3.36 15.53
N GLY A 65 3.96 -4.53 15.26
CA GLY A 65 4.08 -5.64 16.20
C GLY A 65 2.92 -6.64 16.18
N TYR A 66 2.03 -6.58 15.20
CA TYR A 66 0.97 -7.58 15.03
C TYR A 66 1.45 -8.78 14.19
N ASN A 67 0.88 -9.97 14.44
CA ASN A 67 1.08 -11.11 13.56
C ASN A 67 0.12 -11.01 12.35
N PRO A 68 0.61 -10.67 11.14
CA PRO A 68 -0.27 -10.48 9.98
C PRO A 68 -0.97 -11.77 9.54
N PHE A 69 -0.48 -12.95 9.92
CA PHE A 69 -1.17 -14.22 9.62
C PHE A 69 -2.41 -14.46 10.47
N GLU A 70 -2.54 -13.74 11.60
CA GLU A 70 -3.67 -13.87 12.53
C GLU A 70 -4.59 -12.64 12.46
N THR A 71 -4.02 -11.46 12.23
CA THR A 71 -4.76 -10.19 12.42
C THR A 71 -5.18 -9.51 11.13
N TYR A 72 -4.83 -10.02 9.96
CA TYR A 72 -5.10 -9.34 8.69
C TYR A 72 -6.59 -9.46 8.29
N PRO A 73 -7.36 -8.36 8.27
CA PRO A 73 -8.79 -8.38 7.96
C PRO A 73 -9.08 -8.40 6.45
N GLY A 74 -8.04 -8.42 5.61
CA GLY A 74 -8.15 -8.21 4.17
C GLY A 74 -7.99 -6.74 3.75
N ARG A 75 -7.57 -6.54 2.49
CA ARG A 75 -7.27 -5.20 1.94
C ARG A 75 -8.49 -4.27 1.91
N GLY A 76 -9.68 -4.83 1.67
CA GLY A 76 -10.91 -4.04 1.59
C GLY A 76 -11.17 -3.25 2.88
N ALA A 77 -10.91 -3.85 4.03
CA ALA A 77 -11.09 -3.20 5.33
C ALA A 77 -10.18 -1.98 5.49
N PHE A 78 -8.90 -2.10 5.13
CA PHE A 78 -7.95 -0.97 5.19
C PHE A 78 -8.31 0.16 4.23
N GLU A 79 -8.75 -0.15 3.01
CA GLU A 79 -9.11 0.87 2.01
C GLU A 79 -10.38 1.62 2.45
N ALA A 80 -11.37 0.93 3.04
CA ALA A 80 -12.58 1.54 3.60
C ALA A 80 -12.27 2.45 4.79
N LEU A 81 -11.47 1.98 5.76
CA LEU A 81 -11.01 2.80 6.88
C LEU A 81 -10.20 4.02 6.40
N GLY A 82 -9.38 3.84 5.35
CA GLY A 82 -8.58 4.92 4.75
C GLY A 82 -9.40 6.04 4.13
N VAL A 83 -10.65 5.79 3.75
CA VAL A 83 -11.60 6.82 3.27
C VAL A 83 -12.62 7.25 4.33
N GLY A 84 -12.45 6.82 5.58
CA GLY A 84 -13.30 7.20 6.71
C GLY A 84 -14.62 6.44 6.80
N ILE A 85 -14.71 5.25 6.22
CA ILE A 85 -15.85 4.35 6.40
C ILE A 85 -15.57 3.47 7.62
N ASP A 86 -16.45 3.55 8.62
CA ASP A 86 -16.42 2.65 9.77
C ASP A 86 -16.91 1.25 9.37
N LEU A 87 -16.25 0.22 9.88
CA LEU A 87 -16.59 -1.18 9.63
C LEU A 87 -16.82 -1.91 10.96
N GLY A 88 -17.89 -2.70 11.01
CA GLY A 88 -18.14 -3.68 12.06
C GLY A 88 -17.49 -5.04 11.77
N PRO A 89 -17.47 -5.96 12.76
CA PRO A 89 -16.86 -7.29 12.61
C PRO A 89 -17.50 -8.18 11.52
N GLU A 90 -18.77 -7.95 11.22
CA GLU A 90 -19.54 -8.72 10.23
C GLU A 90 -19.56 -8.05 8.84
N ASP A 91 -18.95 -6.87 8.71
CA ASP A 91 -18.97 -6.13 7.45
C ASP A 91 -17.93 -6.69 6.47
N VAL A 92 -18.33 -6.75 5.19
CA VAL A 92 -17.43 -7.16 4.10
C VAL A 92 -17.16 -5.95 3.21
N ALA A 93 -15.90 -5.52 3.19
CA ALA A 93 -15.46 -4.40 2.38
C ALA A 93 -14.76 -4.88 1.10
N PHE A 94 -15.07 -4.23 -0.03
CA PHE A 94 -14.43 -4.49 -1.31
C PHE A 94 -13.73 -3.24 -1.82
N ARG A 95 -12.56 -3.43 -2.42
CA ARG A 95 -11.91 -2.39 -3.21
C ARG A 95 -12.49 -2.42 -4.62
N CYS A 96 -13.18 -1.36 -5.00
CA CYS A 96 -13.83 -1.25 -6.30
C CYS A 96 -13.16 -0.19 -7.19
N ASN A 97 -13.30 -0.36 -8.50
CA ASN A 97 -12.98 0.67 -9.50
C ASN A 97 -14.23 0.94 -10.34
N LEU A 98 -14.42 2.19 -10.75
CA LEU A 98 -15.35 2.52 -11.83
C LEU A 98 -14.72 2.16 -13.17
N ALA A 99 -15.49 1.47 -14.02
CA ALA A 99 -15.06 0.96 -15.31
C ALA A 99 -16.06 1.33 -16.41
N THR A 100 -15.57 1.48 -17.64
CA THR A 100 -16.42 1.65 -18.83
C THR A 100 -16.70 0.29 -19.43
N VAL A 101 -17.98 0.02 -19.68
CA VAL A 101 -18.46 -1.18 -20.37
C VAL A 101 -19.07 -0.80 -21.72
N ASN A 102 -18.97 -1.68 -22.72
CA ASN A 102 -19.68 -1.51 -23.99
C ASN A 102 -21.12 -2.07 -23.91
N GLU A 103 -21.88 -1.95 -25.00
CA GLU A 103 -23.27 -2.42 -25.08
C GLU A 103 -23.43 -3.94 -24.83
N ALA A 104 -22.39 -4.72 -25.09
CA ALA A 104 -22.36 -6.16 -24.81
C ALA A 104 -21.96 -6.49 -23.35
N GLY A 105 -21.78 -5.48 -22.49
CA GLY A 105 -21.37 -5.65 -21.09
C GLY A 105 -19.88 -5.94 -20.89
N VAL A 106 -19.05 -5.82 -21.92
CA VAL A 106 -17.61 -6.07 -21.84
C VAL A 106 -16.89 -4.84 -21.31
N VAL A 107 -16.03 -5.02 -20.30
CA VAL A 107 -15.17 -3.96 -19.76
C VAL A 107 -14.14 -3.54 -20.82
N VAL A 108 -14.29 -2.32 -21.35
CA VAL A 108 -13.37 -1.74 -22.34
C VAL A 108 -12.33 -0.81 -21.70
N ASP A 109 -12.61 -0.27 -20.51
CA ASP A 109 -11.64 0.46 -19.69
C ASP A 109 -11.88 0.19 -18.20
N ARG A 110 -10.89 -0.40 -17.54
CA ARG A 110 -10.94 -0.78 -16.11
C ARG A 110 -10.90 0.41 -15.15
N ARG A 111 -10.70 1.63 -15.65
CA ARG A 111 -10.58 2.85 -14.85
C ARG A 111 -11.48 3.99 -15.33
N ALA A 112 -12.36 3.73 -16.31
CA ALA A 112 -13.28 4.70 -16.87
C ALA A 112 -12.59 6.03 -17.26
N GLY A 113 -11.45 5.98 -17.94
CA GLY A 113 -10.70 7.17 -18.34
C GLY A 113 -10.04 7.94 -17.19
N ARG A 114 -10.03 7.39 -15.97
CA ARG A 114 -9.61 8.07 -14.73
C ARG A 114 -10.36 9.40 -14.52
N ILE A 115 -11.70 9.35 -14.54
CA ILE A 115 -12.54 10.49 -14.17
C ILE A 115 -12.14 11.12 -12.83
N SER A 116 -12.49 12.39 -12.63
CA SER A 116 -12.17 13.09 -11.39
C SER A 116 -12.93 12.51 -10.19
N SER A 117 -12.40 12.72 -8.98
CA SER A 117 -13.05 12.31 -7.75
C SER A 117 -14.46 12.91 -7.59
N ASP A 118 -14.67 14.14 -8.06
CA ASP A 118 -15.98 14.80 -8.00
C ASP A 118 -17.01 14.07 -8.88
N GLN A 119 -16.61 13.70 -10.11
CA GLN A 119 -17.46 12.91 -11.01
C GLN A 119 -17.71 11.51 -10.46
N ALA A 120 -16.66 10.85 -9.95
CA ALA A 120 -16.76 9.52 -9.36
C ALA A 120 -17.70 9.51 -8.15
N LYS A 121 -17.73 10.58 -7.34
CA LYS A 121 -18.61 10.70 -6.18
C LYS A 121 -20.08 10.70 -6.59
N VAL A 122 -20.45 11.43 -7.64
CA VAL A 122 -21.83 11.43 -8.16
C VAL A 122 -22.28 10.01 -8.54
N LEU A 123 -21.40 9.25 -9.21
CA LEU A 123 -21.68 7.86 -9.57
C LEU A 123 -21.77 6.95 -8.35
N ALA A 124 -20.87 7.11 -7.38
CA ALA A 124 -20.89 6.31 -6.15
C ALA A 124 -22.14 6.57 -5.30
N GLU A 125 -22.61 7.81 -5.20
CA GLU A 125 -23.86 8.16 -4.50
C GLU A 125 -25.06 7.48 -5.17
N ALA A 126 -25.13 7.45 -6.50
CA ALA A 126 -26.21 6.80 -7.24
C ALA A 126 -26.30 5.28 -7.00
N LEU A 127 -25.21 4.64 -6.55
CA LEU A 127 -25.18 3.21 -6.23
C LEU A 127 -25.64 2.89 -4.80
N LYS A 128 -25.69 3.88 -3.89
CA LYS A 128 -26.00 3.62 -2.46
C LYS A 128 -27.42 3.08 -2.22
N ASP A 129 -28.35 3.41 -3.10
CA ASP A 129 -29.76 2.98 -2.99
C ASP A 129 -30.02 1.62 -3.64
N ILE A 130 -29.01 1.02 -4.29
CA ILE A 130 -29.11 -0.30 -4.89
C ILE A 130 -29.00 -1.34 -3.78
N ARG A 131 -30.13 -1.99 -3.47
CA ARG A 131 -30.23 -3.11 -2.52
C ARG A 131 -30.03 -4.45 -3.21
#